data_AF-A0A7V8E7F1-F1
#
_entry.id   AF-A0A7V8E7F1-F1
#
_cell.length_a   1.000
_cell.length_b   1.000
_cell.length_c   1.000
_cell.angle_alpha   90.00
_cell.angle_beta   90.00
_cell.angle_gamma   90.00
#
_symmetry.space_group_name_H-M   'P 1'
#
loop_
_entity.id
_entity.type
_entity.pdbx_description
1 polymer ?
#
loop_
_entity_poly.entity_id
_entity_poly.type
_entity_poly.pdbx_seq_one_letter_code
_entity_poly.pdbx_strand_id
1 'polypeptide(L)'
;MRIARRLTPTRSCEMPRIFFFAALSLAVLSPIGCASPGSLFIHPRAEMIGSPADFGAAFDDVIMPRADGGATRGWWVPNPASEAIVVLFGGNSGNRSHHLAYARIVWVAGFSVLMPEYQGFGPDGGEPSIAALGPDGEAAVAWAAAKSGRVGVWGVSLGSAVALHAAASRPDVVKAVCVEGAFRLAPAVRHYMAFVMPAVIATPLAVLTRALVIPGYADPEGSVTAVAEGVPVFFIHGDRDELTRTVWAGELFERTPGRREFWLLDETGHAPEPLRSCDGEYQEQIGRFFRRELLGEKQPQAAATWTARRVEEGWEADIDLVCEGPFPASVEVDAIGDGETARERVWMTGPRDHVALFLKSRPVTASARRWTRVECAGATWSPARTPVSKGYRLLRRVSELTSQGRPPVTELLAERVDEALGPAYTSALVMAGLAASDSADSLALFLRALETAQENPHHYILGDAVYYEPKPWSRAAVAEMLPGLFKLKGLDAAALDEKLRALPASMGDK
;
A
#
# COMPACT_ATOMS: atom_id res chain seq x y z
N MET A 1 40.26 -69.37 44.53
CA MET A 1 39.83 -68.05 45.02
C MET A 1 40.32 -66.97 44.06
N ARG A 2 39.48 -66.53 43.10
CA ARG A 2 39.45 -65.21 42.45
C ARG A 2 38.50 -65.28 41.26
N ILE A 3 37.37 -64.60 41.42
CA ILE A 3 36.30 -64.42 40.44
C ILE A 3 36.81 -63.45 39.38
N ALA A 4 36.95 -63.90 38.13
CA ALA A 4 37.17 -63.02 36.98
C ALA A 4 35.79 -62.68 36.35
N ARG A 5 35.19 -61.58 36.80
CA ARG A 5 34.03 -60.98 36.13
C ARG A 5 34.48 -60.31 34.84
N ARG A 6 33.93 -60.76 33.71
CA ARG A 6 33.92 -60.02 32.44
C ARG A 6 33.21 -58.68 32.69
N LEU A 7 33.90 -57.58 32.43
CA LEU A 7 33.29 -56.26 32.32
C LEU A 7 32.59 -56.18 30.97
N THR A 8 31.25 -56.16 30.98
CA THR A 8 30.44 -55.62 29.89
C THR A 8 30.48 -54.10 29.95
N PRO A 9 30.61 -53.37 28.83
CA PRO A 9 30.45 -51.92 28.85
C PRO A 9 28.98 -51.59 29.10
N THR A 10 28.72 -50.96 30.24
CA THR A 10 27.43 -50.39 30.59
C THR A 10 27.25 -49.02 29.93
N ARG A 11 26.13 -48.89 29.21
CA ARG A 11 25.34 -47.66 28.96
C ARG A 11 26.13 -46.44 28.50
N SER A 12 26.13 -46.23 27.18
CA SER A 12 26.26 -44.88 26.61
C SER A 12 25.19 -43.97 27.23
N CYS A 13 25.65 -42.92 27.90
CA CYS A 13 24.80 -41.81 28.33
C CYS A 13 24.30 -41.11 27.05
N GLU A 14 23.13 -41.51 26.55
CA GLU A 14 22.43 -40.71 25.56
C GLU A 14 22.03 -39.40 26.25
N MET A 15 22.71 -38.31 25.88
CA MET A 15 22.17 -36.98 26.16
C MET A 15 20.74 -36.92 25.58
N PRO A 16 19.74 -36.44 26.33
CA PRO A 16 18.38 -36.32 25.82
C PRO A 16 18.41 -35.51 24.53
N ARG A 17 17.86 -36.06 23.44
CA ARG A 17 17.78 -35.43 22.10
C ARG A 17 17.25 -33.99 22.15
N ILE A 18 16.53 -33.62 23.21
CA ILE A 18 16.03 -32.29 23.54
C ILE A 18 17.16 -31.24 23.67
N PHE A 19 18.31 -31.58 24.27
CA PHE A 19 19.43 -30.64 24.39
C PHE A 19 20.18 -30.45 23.07
N PHE A 20 20.20 -31.48 22.21
CA PHE A 20 20.80 -31.40 20.89
C PHE A 20 19.96 -30.51 19.95
N PHE A 21 18.63 -30.59 20.02
CA PHE A 21 17.75 -29.67 19.28
C PHE A 21 17.77 -28.24 19.85
N ALA A 22 17.88 -28.05 21.16
CA ALA A 22 18.02 -26.71 21.76
C ALA A 22 19.34 -26.03 21.37
N ALA A 23 20.45 -26.76 21.35
CA ALA A 23 21.76 -26.25 20.91
C ALA A 23 21.82 -26.03 19.39
N LEU A 24 21.15 -26.86 18.59
CA LEU A 24 21.04 -26.66 17.13
C LEU A 24 20.15 -25.44 16.80
N SER A 25 19.12 -25.18 17.61
CA SER A 25 18.28 -23.97 17.51
C SER A 25 19.09 -22.70 17.79
N LEU A 26 20.05 -22.75 18.72
CA LEU A 26 20.98 -21.65 19.02
C LEU A 26 22.12 -21.52 17.98
N ALA A 27 22.54 -22.61 17.35
CA ALA A 27 23.60 -22.60 16.34
C ALA A 27 23.12 -22.17 14.94
N VAL A 28 21.84 -22.41 14.60
CA VAL A 28 21.22 -21.89 13.36
C VAL A 28 20.98 -20.37 13.42
N LEU A 29 21.07 -19.76 14.61
CA LEU A 29 21.09 -18.31 14.78
C LEU A 29 22.47 -17.67 14.50
N SER A 30 23.52 -18.45 14.21
CA SER A 30 24.90 -17.95 14.20
C SER A 30 25.49 -17.45 12.87
N PRO A 31 24.82 -17.55 11.69
CA PRO A 31 25.19 -16.71 10.55
C PRO A 31 24.07 -15.77 10.08
N ILE A 32 23.01 -15.57 10.87
CA ILE A 32 22.14 -14.39 10.74
C ILE A 32 22.81 -13.28 11.59
N GLY A 33 23.86 -12.70 11.05
CA GLY A 33 24.65 -11.69 11.75
C GLY A 33 23.79 -10.53 12.24
N CYS A 34 23.89 -10.22 13.53
CA CYS A 34 23.62 -8.92 14.16
C CYS A 34 22.49 -8.07 13.53
N ALA A 35 21.34 -8.67 13.24
CA ALA A 35 20.17 -7.93 12.78
C ALA A 35 19.16 -7.96 13.92
N SER A 36 18.77 -6.79 14.43
CA SER A 36 17.75 -6.69 15.47
C SER A 36 16.46 -7.39 14.99
N PRO A 37 15.63 -7.98 15.86
CA PRO A 37 14.36 -8.59 15.44
C PRO A 37 13.46 -7.68 14.57
N GLY A 38 13.71 -6.36 14.60
CA GLY A 38 13.05 -5.37 13.77
C GLY A 38 13.37 -5.49 12.27
N SER A 39 14.59 -5.86 11.88
CA SER A 39 15.03 -5.89 10.48
C SER A 39 14.28 -6.90 9.60
N LEU A 40 13.51 -7.81 10.21
CA LEU A 40 12.70 -8.78 9.50
C LEU A 40 11.39 -8.18 8.95
N PHE A 41 10.93 -7.05 9.52
CA PHE A 41 9.65 -6.42 9.18
C PHE A 41 9.81 -5.02 8.57
N ILE A 42 10.91 -4.32 8.87
CA ILE A 42 11.24 -3.01 8.31
C ILE A 42 12.50 -3.09 7.43
N HIS A 43 12.44 -2.42 6.28
CA HIS A 43 13.42 -2.45 5.20
C HIS A 43 13.89 -1.03 4.84
N PRO A 44 14.59 -0.34 5.75
CA PRO A 44 15.04 1.02 5.51
C PRO A 44 16.05 1.10 4.36
N ARG A 45 16.06 2.25 3.68
CA ARG A 45 17.06 2.61 2.66
C ARG A 45 17.75 3.91 3.06
N ALA A 46 19.09 3.91 3.00
CA ALA A 46 19.87 5.12 3.27
C ALA A 46 19.82 6.13 2.11
N GLU A 47 19.74 5.64 0.87
CA GLU A 47 19.75 6.47 -0.33
C GLU A 47 18.43 7.21 -0.54
N MET A 48 18.53 8.53 -0.74
CA MET A 48 17.40 9.39 -1.08
C MET A 48 17.20 9.43 -2.59
N ILE A 49 15.99 9.20 -3.07
CA ILE A 49 15.66 9.06 -4.50
C ILE A 49 14.97 10.30 -5.10
N GLY A 50 14.74 11.32 -4.29
CA GLY A 50 14.05 12.55 -4.68
C GLY A 50 13.83 13.48 -3.48
N SER A 51 13.14 14.58 -3.69
CA SER A 51 12.74 15.53 -2.64
C SER A 51 11.42 16.25 -2.97
N PRO A 52 10.81 16.99 -2.03
CA PRO A 52 9.63 17.79 -2.32
C PRO A 52 9.81 18.84 -3.44
N ALA A 53 11.06 19.23 -3.72
CA ALA A 53 11.36 20.11 -4.86
C ALA A 53 11.01 19.48 -6.21
N ASP A 54 10.96 18.15 -6.32
CA ASP A 54 10.59 17.44 -7.55
C ASP A 54 9.14 17.69 -7.98
N PHE A 55 8.27 18.09 -7.03
CA PHE A 55 6.91 18.55 -7.31
C PHE A 55 6.72 20.06 -7.08
N GLY A 56 7.82 20.81 -7.03
CA GLY A 56 7.83 22.28 -6.95
C GLY A 56 7.57 22.86 -5.56
N ALA A 57 7.65 22.05 -4.50
CA ALA A 57 7.46 22.54 -3.14
C ALA A 57 8.79 22.87 -2.45
N ALA A 58 8.80 23.98 -1.70
CA ALA A 58 9.85 24.26 -0.73
C ALA A 58 9.72 23.29 0.46
N PHE A 59 10.84 22.95 1.10
CA PHE A 59 10.85 22.09 2.27
C PHE A 59 12.07 22.35 3.16
N ASP A 60 11.91 22.03 4.45
CA ASP A 60 12.95 22.13 5.47
C ASP A 60 13.17 20.76 6.13
N ASP A 61 14.42 20.41 6.44
CA ASP A 61 14.72 19.32 7.36
C ASP A 61 14.38 19.75 8.80
N VAL A 62 13.61 18.93 9.50
CA VAL A 62 13.15 19.21 10.87
C VAL A 62 13.49 18.08 11.82
N ILE A 63 13.77 18.45 13.07
CA ILE A 63 14.00 17.53 14.18
C ILE A 63 12.80 17.66 15.12
N MET A 64 12.21 16.52 15.48
CA MET A 64 11.03 16.39 16.31
C MET A 64 11.43 15.65 17.59
N PRO A 65 11.57 16.35 18.73
CA PRO A 65 11.96 15.72 19.98
C PRO A 65 10.90 14.71 20.45
N ARG A 66 11.35 13.56 20.92
CA ARG A 66 10.51 12.53 21.53
C ARG A 66 10.48 12.70 23.05
N ALA A 67 9.39 12.24 23.68
CA ALA A 67 9.24 12.29 25.13
C ALA A 67 10.25 11.40 25.89
N ASP A 68 10.78 10.37 25.22
CA ASP A 68 11.80 9.45 25.76
C ASP A 68 13.24 10.01 25.68
N GLY A 69 13.41 11.25 25.22
CA GLY A 69 14.70 11.91 25.05
C GLY A 69 15.38 11.64 23.69
N GLY A 70 14.79 10.80 22.84
CA GLY A 70 15.21 10.65 21.45
C GLY A 70 14.69 11.76 20.54
N ALA A 71 14.93 11.62 19.24
CA ALA A 71 14.41 12.54 18.23
C ALA A 71 14.11 11.82 16.93
N THR A 72 13.06 12.27 16.26
CA THR A 72 12.65 11.84 14.93
C THR A 72 13.00 12.95 13.94
N ARG A 73 13.48 12.60 12.76
CA ARG A 73 13.75 13.58 11.69
C ARG A 73 12.68 13.52 10.61
N GLY A 74 12.64 14.51 9.74
CA GLY A 74 11.70 14.48 8.62
C GLY A 74 11.78 15.73 7.78
N TRP A 75 10.90 15.80 6.80
CA TRP A 75 10.69 17.00 6.00
C TRP A 75 9.42 17.71 6.40
N TRP A 76 9.56 19.02 6.60
CA TRP A 76 8.45 19.96 6.64
C TRP A 76 8.27 20.56 5.26
N VAL A 77 7.10 20.33 4.66
CA VAL A 77 6.73 20.81 3.33
C VAL A 77 5.59 21.82 3.49
N PRO A 78 5.89 23.11 3.71
CA PRO A 78 4.86 24.11 3.91
C PRO A 78 4.03 24.31 2.64
N ASN A 79 2.73 24.53 2.83
CA ASN A 79 1.87 25.19 1.87
C ASN A 79 1.49 26.55 2.46
N PRO A 80 1.99 27.69 1.92
CA PRO A 80 1.82 29.01 2.53
C PRO A 80 0.38 29.44 2.78
N ALA A 81 -0.57 28.90 2.00
CA ALA A 81 -2.00 29.21 2.13
C ALA A 81 -2.73 28.25 3.09
N SER A 82 -2.06 27.24 3.63
CA SER A 82 -2.70 26.22 4.46
C SER A 82 -2.67 26.55 5.95
N GLU A 83 -3.83 26.48 6.58
CA GLU A 83 -3.95 26.47 8.04
C GLU A 83 -3.89 25.06 8.64
N ALA A 84 -3.86 24.02 7.80
CA ALA A 84 -3.91 22.62 8.22
C ALA A 84 -2.66 21.84 7.81
N ILE A 85 -2.29 20.87 8.64
CA ILE A 85 -1.13 20.00 8.44
C ILE A 85 -1.60 18.55 8.34
N VAL A 86 -1.12 17.83 7.33
CA VAL A 86 -1.23 16.37 7.26
C VAL A 86 0.14 15.76 7.58
N VAL A 87 0.21 14.94 8.62
CA VAL A 87 1.40 14.13 8.93
C VAL A 87 1.30 12.82 8.14
N LEU A 88 2.27 12.57 7.26
CA LEU A 88 2.31 11.41 6.38
C LEU A 88 3.29 10.35 6.90
N PHE A 89 2.75 9.25 7.37
CA PHE A 89 3.49 8.08 7.87
C PHE A 89 3.67 7.05 6.75
N GLY A 90 4.92 6.84 6.34
CA GLY A 90 5.28 5.89 5.28
C GLY A 90 5.16 4.42 5.69
N GLY A 91 5.33 3.54 4.70
CA GLY A 91 5.32 2.09 4.87
C GLY A 91 6.59 1.53 5.51
N ASN A 92 6.73 0.22 5.47
CA ASN A 92 7.83 -0.49 6.12
C ASN A 92 9.15 -0.44 5.34
N SER A 93 9.19 0.12 4.13
CA SER A 93 10.34 0.06 3.23
C SER A 93 10.72 1.45 2.70
N GLY A 94 12.01 1.63 2.40
CA GLY A 94 12.52 2.87 1.82
C GLY A 94 12.85 3.92 2.88
N ASN A 95 12.43 5.16 2.63
CA ASN A 95 12.60 6.33 3.48
C ASN A 95 11.60 7.42 3.05
N ARG A 96 11.68 8.63 3.62
CA ARG A 96 10.77 9.75 3.32
C ARG A 96 10.72 10.09 1.82
N SER A 97 11.83 9.99 1.09
CA SER A 97 11.85 10.24 -0.36
C SER A 97 11.06 9.21 -1.18
N HIS A 98 10.86 8.00 -0.68
CA HIS A 98 10.08 6.96 -1.38
C HIS A 98 8.57 7.22 -1.32
N HIS A 99 8.14 8.20 -0.50
CA HIS A 99 6.73 8.52 -0.25
C HIS A 99 6.32 9.89 -0.80
N LEU A 100 7.16 10.51 -1.64
CA LEU A 100 6.90 11.84 -2.23
C LEU A 100 5.61 11.90 -3.04
N ALA A 101 5.27 10.82 -3.74
CA ALA A 101 4.03 10.76 -4.51
C ALA A 101 2.79 10.92 -3.62
N TYR A 102 2.80 10.37 -2.39
CA TYR A 102 1.73 10.56 -1.41
C TYR A 102 1.75 11.98 -0.83
N ALA A 103 2.93 12.52 -0.50
CA ALA A 103 3.05 13.89 0.03
C ALA A 103 2.52 14.93 -0.96
N ARG A 104 2.80 14.75 -2.25
CA ARG A 104 2.28 15.60 -3.32
C ARG A 104 0.76 15.67 -3.33
N ILE A 105 0.07 14.57 -3.02
CA ILE A 105 -1.41 14.51 -3.04
C ILE A 105 -2.00 15.52 -2.07
N VAL A 106 -1.58 15.43 -0.81
CA VAL A 106 -2.09 16.33 0.24
C VAL A 106 -1.55 17.75 0.08
N TRP A 107 -0.32 17.92 -0.42
CA TRP A 107 0.21 19.26 -0.71
C TRP A 107 -0.59 19.98 -1.80
N VAL A 108 -0.84 19.30 -2.93
CA VAL A 108 -1.69 19.82 -4.03
C VAL A 108 -3.14 19.97 -3.58
N ALA A 109 -3.62 19.14 -2.65
CA ALA A 109 -4.95 19.29 -2.07
C ALA A 109 -5.10 20.55 -1.19
N GLY A 110 -4.00 21.26 -0.91
CA GLY A 110 -3.99 22.52 -0.18
C GLY A 110 -3.47 22.43 1.24
N PHE A 111 -2.83 21.33 1.64
CA PHE A 111 -2.31 21.12 3.00
C PHE A 111 -0.80 21.37 3.08
N SER A 112 -0.32 21.78 4.25
CA SER A 112 1.10 21.58 4.56
C SER A 112 1.32 20.13 4.94
N VAL A 113 2.51 19.59 4.68
CA VAL A 113 2.82 18.17 4.90
C VAL A 113 4.01 18.04 5.83
N LEU A 114 3.88 17.18 6.84
CA LEU A 114 5.02 16.73 7.64
C LEU A 114 5.30 15.27 7.28
N MET A 115 6.51 14.99 6.82
CA MET A 115 6.97 13.65 6.44
C MET A 115 8.02 13.17 7.46
N PRO A 116 7.60 12.61 8.61
CA PRO A 116 8.54 12.02 9.56
C PRO A 116 9.23 10.80 8.96
N GLU A 117 10.45 10.57 9.41
CA GLU A 117 11.26 9.41 9.09
C GLU A 117 11.49 8.60 10.35
N TYR A 118 11.12 7.31 10.29
CA TYR A 118 11.27 6.42 11.42
C TYR A 118 12.75 6.24 11.80
N GLN A 119 13.02 6.00 13.07
CA GLN A 119 14.36 5.72 13.55
C GLN A 119 15.03 4.59 12.71
N GLY A 120 16.24 4.86 12.21
CA GLY A 120 17.01 3.94 11.37
C GLY A 120 16.62 3.91 9.88
N PHE A 121 15.68 4.76 9.45
CA PHE A 121 15.38 4.99 8.03
C PHE A 121 16.19 6.18 7.50
N GLY A 122 16.48 6.16 6.20
CA GLY A 122 17.13 7.26 5.50
C GLY A 122 18.60 7.48 5.84
N PRO A 123 19.17 8.62 5.43
CA PRO A 123 20.61 8.89 5.50
C PRO A 123 21.08 9.24 6.92
N ASP A 124 20.15 9.53 7.83
CA ASP A 124 20.43 10.05 9.17
C ASP A 124 20.98 8.98 10.15
N GLY A 125 21.04 7.71 9.71
CA GLY A 125 21.64 6.59 10.44
C GLY A 125 20.77 6.07 11.60
N GLY A 126 21.40 5.32 12.51
CA GLY A 126 20.73 4.68 13.64
C GLY A 126 20.25 3.26 13.35
N GLU A 127 19.92 2.51 14.41
CA GLU A 127 19.39 1.16 14.28
C GLU A 127 17.86 1.18 14.10
N PRO A 128 17.34 0.49 13.07
CA PRO A 128 15.91 0.38 12.84
C PRO A 128 15.21 -0.27 14.03
N SER A 129 14.15 0.38 14.53
CA SER A 129 13.45 -0.07 15.73
C SER A 129 11.94 0.01 15.57
N ILE A 130 11.27 -1.13 15.67
CA ILE A 130 9.81 -1.14 15.61
C ILE A 130 9.19 -0.52 16.89
N ALA A 131 9.88 -0.62 18.02
CA ALA A 131 9.46 0.03 19.27
C ALA A 131 9.54 1.57 19.20
N ALA A 132 10.31 2.13 18.26
CA ALA A 132 10.40 3.58 18.06
C ALA A 132 9.24 4.13 17.23
N LEU A 133 8.49 3.30 16.49
CA LEU A 133 7.43 3.76 15.58
C LEU A 133 6.34 4.58 16.28
N GLY A 134 5.84 4.11 17.43
CA GLY A 134 4.85 4.83 18.22
C GLY A 134 5.37 6.18 18.71
N PRO A 135 6.50 6.22 19.45
CA PRO A 135 7.16 7.46 19.87
C PRO A 135 7.50 8.42 18.72
N ASP A 136 7.93 7.92 17.57
CA ASP A 136 8.22 8.73 16.38
C ASP A 136 6.93 9.37 15.84
N GLY A 137 5.82 8.62 15.83
CA GLY A 137 4.49 9.14 15.46
C GLY A 137 3.98 10.21 16.42
N GLU A 138 4.14 10.00 17.72
CA GLU A 138 3.73 10.96 18.75
C GLU A 138 4.54 12.27 18.67
N ALA A 139 5.85 12.18 18.43
CA ALA A 139 6.71 13.35 18.26
C ALA A 139 6.34 14.15 17.00
N ALA A 140 6.04 13.47 15.90
CA ALA A 140 5.61 14.12 14.66
C ALA A 140 4.28 14.87 14.84
N VAL A 141 3.28 14.24 15.48
CA VAL A 141 2.00 14.90 15.77
C VAL A 141 2.18 16.05 16.76
N ALA A 142 3.01 15.90 17.79
CA ALA A 142 3.29 16.97 18.74
C ALA A 142 3.95 18.19 18.07
N TRP A 143 4.89 17.95 17.15
CA TRP A 143 5.52 19.01 16.37
C TRP A 143 4.52 19.71 15.44
N ALA A 144 3.66 18.94 14.76
CA ALA A 144 2.61 19.50 13.90
C ALA A 144 1.61 20.35 14.70
N ALA A 145 1.22 19.88 15.89
CA ALA A 145 0.32 20.57 16.81
C ALA A 145 0.84 21.95 17.24
N ALA A 146 2.16 22.07 17.42
CA ALA A 146 2.81 23.32 17.78
C ALA A 146 2.75 24.37 16.65
N LYS A 147 2.52 23.95 15.41
CA LYS A 147 2.38 24.84 14.24
C LYS A 147 0.94 25.09 13.82
N SER A 148 0.03 24.14 14.05
CA SER A 148 -1.37 24.26 13.66
C SER A 148 -2.29 23.53 14.64
N GLY A 149 -3.47 24.11 14.88
CA GLY A 149 -4.57 23.45 15.60
C GLY A 149 -5.40 22.48 14.74
N ARG A 150 -5.09 22.34 13.44
CA ARG A 150 -5.79 21.48 12.48
C ARG A 150 -4.82 20.44 11.93
N VAL A 151 -4.67 19.34 12.66
CA VAL A 151 -3.74 18.25 12.30
C VAL A 151 -4.52 17.02 11.88
N GLY A 152 -4.26 16.54 10.67
CA GLY A 152 -4.65 15.21 10.20
C GLY A 152 -3.45 14.29 10.12
N VAL A 153 -3.69 12.98 10.13
CA VAL A 153 -2.65 11.97 9.93
C VAL A 153 -3.04 11.04 8.79
N TRP A 154 -2.06 10.64 7.99
CA TRP A 154 -2.23 9.65 6.94
C TRP A 154 -1.15 8.58 7.06
N GLY A 155 -1.56 7.34 7.26
CA GLY A 155 -0.66 6.18 7.26
C GLY A 155 -0.80 5.31 6.02
N VAL A 156 0.33 4.83 5.49
CA VAL A 156 0.37 3.85 4.40
C VAL A 156 1.04 2.57 4.89
N SER A 157 0.37 1.41 4.74
CA SER A 157 0.85 0.10 5.17
C SER A 157 1.26 0.12 6.66
N LEU A 158 2.53 -0.10 7.00
CA LEU A 158 3.05 0.06 8.38
C LEU A 158 2.70 1.42 9.00
N GLY A 159 2.70 2.50 8.20
CA GLY A 159 2.33 3.83 8.66
C GLY A 159 0.88 3.93 9.13
N SER A 160 -0.01 3.03 8.70
CA SER A 160 -1.39 2.96 9.20
C SER A 160 -1.43 2.62 10.70
N ALA A 161 -0.53 1.74 11.15
CA ALA A 161 -0.37 1.44 12.56
C ALA A 161 0.07 2.69 13.34
N VAL A 162 1.08 3.41 12.81
CA VAL A 162 1.63 4.63 13.42
C VAL A 162 0.60 5.76 13.46
N ALA A 163 -0.17 5.94 12.39
CA ALA A 163 -1.23 6.94 12.30
C ALA A 163 -2.34 6.70 13.33
N LEU A 164 -2.81 5.45 13.45
CA LEU A 164 -3.81 5.06 14.45
C LEU A 164 -3.27 5.26 15.87
N HIS A 165 -2.03 4.84 16.13
CA HIS A 165 -1.37 5.02 17.42
C HIS A 165 -1.27 6.50 17.80
N ALA A 166 -0.76 7.34 16.89
CA ALA A 166 -0.62 8.77 17.15
C ALA A 166 -1.97 9.46 17.38
N ALA A 167 -3.02 9.05 16.66
CA ALA A 167 -4.38 9.54 16.87
C ALA A 167 -4.97 9.12 18.22
N ALA A 168 -4.72 7.89 18.66
CA ALA A 168 -5.13 7.38 19.96
C ALA A 168 -4.36 8.04 21.12
N SER A 169 -3.07 8.29 20.95
CA SER A 169 -2.23 8.96 21.95
C SER A 169 -2.50 10.47 22.07
N ARG A 170 -2.95 11.12 20.99
CA ARG A 170 -3.17 12.58 20.92
C ARG A 170 -4.57 12.96 20.39
N PRO A 171 -5.65 12.52 21.06
CA PRO A 171 -7.02 12.85 20.64
C PRO A 171 -7.35 14.36 20.77
N ASP A 172 -6.55 15.09 21.56
CA ASP A 172 -6.63 16.54 21.69
C ASP A 172 -6.23 17.28 20.40
N VAL A 173 -5.31 16.69 19.62
CA VAL A 173 -4.70 17.30 18.44
C VAL A 173 -5.23 16.73 17.14
N VAL A 174 -5.26 15.41 16.99
CA VAL A 174 -5.59 14.78 15.70
C VAL A 174 -7.07 14.92 15.42
N LYS A 175 -7.40 15.48 14.25
CA LYS A 175 -8.78 15.78 13.82
C LYS A 175 -9.27 14.91 12.67
N ALA A 176 -8.38 14.17 12.00
CA ALA A 176 -8.73 13.27 10.92
C ALA A 176 -7.66 12.18 10.75
N VAL A 177 -8.07 10.94 10.47
CA VAL A 177 -7.17 9.82 10.24
C VAL A 177 -7.49 9.17 8.90
N CYS A 178 -6.49 9.07 8.02
CA CYS A 178 -6.57 8.27 6.80
C CYS A 178 -5.60 7.09 6.92
N VAL A 179 -6.03 5.88 6.60
CA VAL A 179 -5.19 4.68 6.63
C VAL A 179 -5.35 3.87 5.36
N GLU A 180 -4.22 3.52 4.75
CA GLU A 180 -4.18 2.65 3.57
C GLU A 180 -3.49 1.33 3.90
N GLY A 181 -4.07 0.20 3.51
CA GLY A 181 -3.45 -1.10 3.79
C GLY A 181 -3.41 -1.41 5.28
N ALA A 182 -4.43 -0.99 6.03
CA ALA A 182 -4.49 -1.22 7.47
C ALA A 182 -4.61 -2.72 7.78
N PHE A 183 -3.94 -3.18 8.84
CA PHE A 183 -3.81 -4.60 9.11
C PHE A 183 -3.86 -4.90 10.60
N ARG A 184 -4.19 -6.16 10.91
CA ARG A 184 -4.07 -6.71 12.25
C ARG A 184 -2.68 -7.29 12.45
N LEU A 185 -1.99 -6.85 13.50
CA LEU A 185 -0.57 -7.14 13.68
C LEU A 185 -0.28 -8.65 13.78
N ALA A 186 -0.94 -9.34 14.70
CA ALA A 186 -0.65 -10.77 14.94
C ALA A 186 -0.98 -11.66 13.72
N PRO A 187 -2.14 -11.51 13.05
CA PRO A 187 -2.41 -12.18 11.79
C PRO A 187 -1.40 -11.86 10.69
N ALA A 188 -1.00 -10.60 10.52
CA ALA A 188 -0.03 -10.18 9.50
C ALA A 188 1.35 -10.79 9.75
N VAL A 189 1.84 -10.73 10.99
CA VAL A 189 3.11 -11.39 11.38
C VAL A 189 3.04 -12.88 11.11
N ARG A 190 1.95 -13.56 11.53
CA ARG A 190 1.77 -14.99 11.26
C ARG A 190 1.76 -15.30 9.76
N HIS A 191 1.08 -14.48 8.97
CA HIS A 191 0.97 -14.65 7.53
C HIS A 191 2.34 -14.48 6.85
N TYR A 192 3.08 -13.42 7.20
CA TYR A 192 4.44 -13.21 6.73
C TYR A 192 5.38 -14.37 7.13
N MET A 193 5.31 -14.82 8.39
CA MET A 193 6.15 -15.93 8.86
C MET A 193 5.83 -17.26 8.19
N ALA A 194 4.59 -17.48 7.76
CA ALA A 194 4.21 -18.70 7.05
C ALA A 194 4.89 -18.83 5.67
N PHE A 195 5.37 -17.73 5.08
CA PHE A 195 6.18 -17.77 3.85
C PHE A 195 7.62 -18.24 4.09
N VAL A 196 8.14 -18.08 5.30
CA VAL A 196 9.54 -18.40 5.63
C VAL A 196 9.69 -19.64 6.50
N MET A 197 8.68 -20.02 7.30
CA MET A 197 8.77 -21.15 8.24
C MET A 197 7.45 -21.94 8.39
N PRO A 198 7.48 -23.22 8.80
CA PRO A 198 6.28 -24.03 9.05
C PRO A 198 5.33 -23.43 10.10
N ALA A 199 4.01 -23.57 9.88
CA ALA A 199 2.96 -22.95 10.70
C ALA A 199 2.99 -23.29 12.21
N VAL A 200 3.50 -24.49 12.55
CA VAL A 200 3.66 -24.96 13.94
C VAL A 200 4.70 -24.14 14.72
N ILE A 201 5.66 -23.52 14.01
CA ILE A 201 6.65 -22.61 14.58
C ILE A 201 6.16 -21.16 14.48
N ALA A 202 5.56 -20.79 13.35
CA ALA A 202 5.10 -19.42 13.09
C ALA A 202 4.03 -18.94 14.09
N THR A 203 3.11 -19.81 14.51
CA THR A 203 1.98 -19.45 15.38
C THR A 203 2.40 -19.09 16.82
N PRO A 204 3.12 -19.94 17.58
CA PRO A 204 3.59 -19.58 18.92
C PRO A 204 4.57 -18.39 18.87
N LEU A 205 5.38 -18.28 17.82
CA LEU A 205 6.27 -17.14 17.63
C LEU A 205 5.48 -15.85 17.44
N ALA A 206 4.45 -15.80 16.58
CA ALA A 206 3.64 -14.59 16.40
C ALA A 206 2.93 -14.13 17.70
N VAL A 207 2.46 -15.07 18.52
CA VAL A 207 1.89 -14.77 19.85
C VAL A 207 2.96 -14.23 20.79
N LEU A 208 4.15 -14.83 20.78
CA LEU A 208 5.29 -14.36 21.57
C LEU A 208 5.82 -13.02 21.07
N THR A 209 5.82 -12.75 19.77
CA THR A 209 6.17 -11.46 19.17
C THR A 209 5.19 -10.40 19.65
N ARG A 210 3.88 -10.68 19.68
CA ARG A 210 2.91 -9.78 20.31
C ARG A 210 3.31 -9.54 21.78
N ALA A 211 3.57 -10.58 22.57
CA ALA A 211 3.91 -10.44 24.00
C ALA A 211 5.24 -9.69 24.29
N LEU A 212 6.28 -9.88 23.46
CA LEU A 212 7.62 -9.31 23.65
C LEU A 212 7.79 -7.91 23.04
N VAL A 213 6.86 -7.47 22.21
CA VAL A 213 6.94 -6.20 21.45
C VAL A 213 6.03 -5.11 22.04
N ILE A 214 5.20 -5.43 23.06
CA ILE A 214 4.07 -4.58 23.53
C ILE A 214 4.41 -3.22 24.18
N PRO A 215 5.51 -2.95 24.93
CA PRO A 215 5.65 -1.63 25.55
C PRO A 215 6.07 -0.57 24.51
N GLY A 216 5.13 0.29 24.10
CA GLY A 216 5.38 1.44 23.21
C GLY A 216 5.17 1.21 21.71
N TYR A 217 4.61 0.05 21.34
CA TYR A 217 4.34 -0.29 19.94
C TYR A 217 3.05 0.34 19.42
N ALA A 218 3.04 0.69 18.13
CA ALA A 218 1.84 1.07 17.40
C ALA A 218 0.94 -0.16 17.14
N ASP A 219 0.24 -0.67 18.17
CA ASP A 219 -0.68 -1.83 18.03
C ASP A 219 -1.94 -1.36 17.28
N PRO A 220 -2.16 -1.77 16.02
CA PRO A 220 -3.27 -1.26 15.22
C PRO A 220 -4.62 -1.60 15.86
N GLU A 221 -4.76 -2.81 16.39
CA GLU A 221 -5.99 -3.28 17.03
C GLU A 221 -6.34 -2.52 18.31
N GLY A 222 -5.36 -2.25 19.18
CA GLY A 222 -5.58 -1.45 20.39
C GLY A 222 -5.82 0.02 20.05
N SER A 223 -4.99 0.56 19.16
CA SER A 223 -5.03 1.97 18.77
C SER A 223 -6.34 2.35 18.10
N VAL A 224 -6.85 1.52 17.17
CA VAL A 224 -8.10 1.83 16.46
C VAL A 224 -9.30 1.99 17.40
N THR A 225 -9.36 1.18 18.46
CA THR A 225 -10.43 1.26 19.47
C THR A 225 -10.28 2.44 20.42
N ALA A 226 -9.07 3.00 20.52
CA ALA A 226 -8.73 4.12 21.39
C ALA A 226 -8.76 5.48 20.66
N VAL A 227 -8.97 5.49 19.34
CA VAL A 227 -9.24 6.73 18.60
C VAL A 227 -10.49 7.39 19.19
N ALA A 228 -10.44 8.70 19.43
CA ALA A 228 -11.58 9.42 19.97
C ALA A 228 -12.79 9.37 19.01
N GLU A 229 -14.00 9.15 19.53
CA GLU A 229 -15.24 9.00 18.75
C GLU A 229 -15.54 10.19 17.81
N GLY A 230 -15.07 11.40 18.17
CA GLY A 230 -15.18 12.59 17.33
C GLY A 230 -14.19 12.67 16.17
N VAL A 231 -13.20 11.78 16.11
CA VAL A 231 -12.15 11.78 15.08
C VAL A 231 -12.54 10.81 13.96
N PRO A 232 -12.85 11.31 12.75
CA PRO A 232 -13.19 10.47 11.61
C PRO A 232 -12.00 9.64 11.13
N VAL A 233 -12.27 8.39 10.77
CA VAL A 233 -11.26 7.48 10.18
C VAL A 233 -11.69 7.03 8.78
N PHE A 234 -10.82 7.25 7.80
CA PHE A 234 -11.01 6.81 6.42
C PHE A 234 -10.05 5.68 6.07
N PHE A 235 -10.60 4.51 5.78
CA PHE A 235 -9.87 3.33 5.36
C PHE A 235 -9.83 3.25 3.84
N ILE A 236 -8.65 3.01 3.28
CA ILE A 236 -8.43 2.74 1.86
C ILE A 236 -7.79 1.35 1.76
N HIS A 237 -8.38 0.46 0.97
CA HIS A 237 -7.88 -0.91 0.88
C HIS A 237 -8.10 -1.52 -0.50
N GLY A 238 -7.17 -2.35 -0.97
CA GLY A 238 -7.35 -3.13 -2.20
C GLY A 238 -8.10 -4.43 -1.95
N ASP A 239 -9.03 -4.81 -2.83
CA ASP A 239 -9.75 -6.09 -2.71
C ASP A 239 -8.90 -7.34 -3.02
N ARG A 240 -7.74 -7.16 -3.66
CA ARG A 240 -6.74 -8.20 -3.96
C ARG A 240 -5.46 -8.01 -3.14
N ASP A 241 -5.56 -7.38 -1.97
CA ASP A 241 -4.42 -7.21 -1.08
C ASP A 241 -4.09 -8.52 -0.36
N GLU A 242 -3.03 -9.18 -0.82
CA GLU A 242 -2.53 -10.42 -0.24
C GLU A 242 -1.57 -10.19 0.93
N LEU A 243 -0.95 -9.01 1.03
CA LEU A 243 -0.01 -8.70 2.11
C LEU A 243 -0.75 -8.33 3.39
N THR A 244 -1.72 -7.43 3.27
CA THR A 244 -2.63 -7.05 4.34
C THR A 244 -4.03 -7.41 3.92
N ARG A 245 -4.47 -8.62 4.29
CA ARG A 245 -5.76 -9.16 3.82
C ARG A 245 -6.91 -8.19 4.12
N THR A 246 -7.77 -7.96 3.13
CA THR A 246 -8.92 -7.05 3.19
C THR A 246 -9.84 -7.28 4.40
N VAL A 247 -10.05 -8.54 4.78
CA VAL A 247 -10.84 -8.91 5.96
C VAL A 247 -10.31 -8.28 7.25
N TRP A 248 -8.99 -8.10 7.39
CA TRP A 248 -8.39 -7.49 8.58
C TRP A 248 -8.67 -5.99 8.65
N ALA A 249 -8.63 -5.29 7.51
CA ALA A 249 -9.03 -3.89 7.45
C ALA A 249 -10.52 -3.73 7.77
N GLY A 250 -11.37 -4.63 7.27
CA GLY A 250 -12.80 -4.64 7.61
C GLY A 250 -13.07 -4.87 9.10
N GLU A 251 -12.32 -5.77 9.74
CA GLU A 251 -12.40 -5.97 11.19
C GLU A 251 -11.95 -4.74 12.00
N LEU A 252 -10.93 -4.00 11.54
CA LEU A 252 -10.51 -2.74 12.17
C LEU A 252 -11.55 -1.63 11.98
N PHE A 253 -12.12 -1.53 10.78
CA PHE A 253 -13.19 -0.59 10.48
C PHE A 253 -14.38 -0.79 11.41
N GLU A 254 -14.86 -2.01 11.62
CA GLU A 254 -15.97 -2.28 12.55
C GLU A 254 -15.66 -1.94 14.01
N ARG A 255 -14.39 -2.03 14.40
CA ARG A 255 -13.93 -1.68 15.75
C ARG A 255 -13.67 -0.19 15.92
N THR A 256 -13.65 0.58 14.84
CA THR A 256 -13.41 2.02 14.87
C THR A 256 -14.62 2.73 15.49
N PRO A 257 -14.45 3.48 16.58
CA PRO A 257 -15.54 4.25 17.18
C PRO A 257 -15.90 5.46 16.30
N GLY A 258 -17.18 5.86 16.34
CA GLY A 258 -17.62 7.11 15.72
C GLY A 258 -17.67 7.08 14.19
N ARG A 259 -17.37 8.23 13.56
CA ARG A 259 -17.50 8.41 12.10
C ARG A 259 -16.39 7.67 11.37
N ARG A 260 -16.77 6.82 10.42
CA ARG A 260 -15.84 5.97 9.67
C ARG A 260 -16.28 5.81 8.22
N GLU A 261 -15.32 5.81 7.32
CA GLU A 261 -15.50 5.55 5.88
C GLU A 261 -14.57 4.43 5.44
N PHE A 262 -15.05 3.59 4.53
CA PHE A 262 -14.25 2.55 3.91
C PHE A 262 -14.31 2.71 2.40
N TRP A 263 -13.15 2.77 1.77
CA TRP A 263 -13.00 2.73 0.33
C TRP A 263 -12.26 1.45 -0.05
N LEU A 264 -13.02 0.50 -0.57
CA LEU A 264 -12.46 -0.69 -1.17
C LEU A 264 -12.21 -0.47 -2.66
N LEU A 265 -10.97 -0.67 -3.09
CA LEU A 265 -10.52 -0.47 -4.47
C LEU A 265 -10.64 -1.77 -5.24
N ASP A 266 -11.40 -1.71 -6.32
CA ASP A 266 -11.64 -2.82 -7.24
C ASP A 266 -10.37 -3.26 -7.94
N GLU A 267 -10.14 -4.57 -8.01
CA GLU A 267 -9.01 -5.21 -8.66
C GLU A 267 -7.67 -4.54 -8.33
N THR A 268 -7.44 -4.30 -7.04
CA THR A 268 -6.26 -3.54 -6.56
C THR A 268 -5.62 -4.29 -5.41
N GLY A 269 -4.30 -4.46 -5.43
CA GLY A 269 -3.51 -5.09 -4.37
C GLY A 269 -3.03 -4.08 -3.33
N HIS A 270 -1.90 -4.39 -2.70
CA HIS A 270 -1.32 -3.57 -1.63
C HIS A 270 -0.73 -2.25 -2.14
N ALA A 271 -0.55 -1.27 -1.25
CA ALA A 271 0.19 -0.05 -1.52
C ALA A 271 1.58 -0.37 -2.14
N PRO A 272 2.03 0.33 -3.20
CA PRO A 272 1.47 1.55 -3.79
C PRO A 272 0.53 1.31 -4.99
N GLU A 273 -0.06 0.12 -5.14
CA GLU A 273 -0.92 -0.19 -6.28
C GLU A 273 -2.16 0.72 -6.39
N PRO A 274 -2.91 1.03 -5.30
CA PRO A 274 -3.99 2.01 -5.30
C PRO A 274 -3.68 3.33 -6.01
N LEU A 275 -2.53 3.92 -5.68
CA LEU A 275 -2.03 5.16 -6.27
C LEU A 275 -1.86 5.06 -7.78
N ARG A 276 -1.51 3.86 -8.30
CA ARG A 276 -1.23 3.62 -9.72
C ARG A 276 -2.47 3.20 -10.51
N SER A 277 -3.39 2.46 -9.89
CA SER A 277 -4.55 1.86 -10.56
C SER A 277 -5.80 2.75 -10.56
N CYS A 278 -5.79 3.81 -9.75
CA CYS A 278 -6.90 4.73 -9.54
C CYS A 278 -6.44 6.20 -9.51
N ASP A 279 -5.43 6.58 -10.29
CA ASP A 279 -4.97 7.96 -10.38
C ASP A 279 -6.10 8.94 -10.78
N GLY A 280 -5.92 10.21 -10.39
CA GLY A 280 -6.97 11.21 -10.37
C GLY A 280 -7.92 11.03 -9.18
N GLU A 281 -8.70 9.95 -9.20
CA GLU A 281 -9.71 9.66 -8.19
C GLU A 281 -9.08 9.46 -6.80
N TYR A 282 -7.98 8.73 -6.72
CA TYR A 282 -7.26 8.46 -5.49
C TYR A 282 -6.86 9.76 -4.79
N GLN A 283 -6.30 10.70 -5.54
CA GLN A 283 -5.93 12.02 -5.05
C GLN A 283 -7.16 12.84 -4.62
N GLU A 284 -8.22 12.80 -5.42
CA GLU A 284 -9.46 13.52 -5.15
C GLU A 284 -10.13 13.05 -3.86
N GLN A 285 -10.25 11.74 -3.65
CA GLN A 285 -10.90 11.16 -2.48
C GLN A 285 -10.14 11.46 -1.17
N ILE A 286 -8.81 11.35 -1.19
CA ILE A 286 -7.97 11.71 -0.04
C ILE A 286 -8.04 13.21 0.25
N GLY A 287 -7.94 14.05 -0.80
CA GLY A 287 -8.09 15.50 -0.68
C GLY A 287 -9.45 15.89 -0.13
N ARG A 288 -10.53 15.29 -0.65
CA ARG A 288 -11.91 15.48 -0.18
C ARG A 288 -12.05 15.16 1.30
N PHE A 289 -11.53 14.01 1.73
CA PHE A 289 -11.54 13.61 3.14
C PHE A 289 -10.87 14.66 4.02
N PHE A 290 -9.62 15.03 3.75
CA PHE A 290 -8.92 16.00 4.60
C PHE A 290 -9.52 17.40 4.53
N ARG A 291 -10.02 17.88 3.38
CA ARG A 291 -10.66 19.21 3.30
C ARG A 291 -11.95 19.26 4.09
N ARG A 292 -12.76 18.20 4.02
CA ARG A 292 -13.96 18.10 4.83
C ARG A 292 -13.62 18.15 6.32
N GLU A 293 -12.67 17.33 6.75
CA GLU A 293 -12.43 17.12 8.18
C GLU A 293 -11.53 18.17 8.84
N LEU A 294 -10.58 18.74 8.10
CA LEU A 294 -9.69 19.76 8.63
C LEU A 294 -10.16 21.18 8.30
N LEU A 295 -10.84 21.40 7.17
CA LEU A 295 -11.26 22.73 6.72
C LEU A 295 -12.77 22.97 6.83
N GLY A 296 -13.57 21.94 7.08
CA GLY A 296 -15.03 22.06 7.23
C GLY A 296 -15.78 22.18 5.89
N GLU A 297 -15.15 21.80 4.78
CA GLU A 297 -15.80 21.80 3.48
C GLU A 297 -16.95 20.79 3.44
N LYS A 298 -18.17 21.26 3.17
CA LYS A 298 -19.34 20.38 3.05
C LYS A 298 -19.20 19.50 1.82
N GLN A 299 -19.26 18.18 2.03
CA GLN A 299 -19.15 17.19 0.96
C GLN A 299 -20.24 16.12 1.13
N PRO A 300 -20.95 15.75 0.05
CA PRO A 300 -21.90 14.63 0.05
C PRO A 300 -21.25 13.32 0.51
N GLN A 301 -21.98 12.52 1.28
CA GLN A 301 -21.52 11.21 1.78
C GLN A 301 -22.59 10.15 1.61
N ALA A 302 -22.16 8.89 1.66
CA ALA A 302 -23.04 7.76 1.84
C ALA A 302 -22.62 7.02 3.13
N ALA A 303 -23.60 6.46 3.82
CA ALA A 303 -23.43 5.63 5.00
C ALA A 303 -24.28 4.37 4.83
N ALA A 304 -23.83 3.29 5.47
CA ALA A 304 -24.50 2.00 5.48
C ALA A 304 -24.72 1.53 6.91
N THR A 305 -25.92 1.04 7.21
CA THR A 305 -26.17 0.15 8.35
C THR A 305 -26.52 -1.22 7.81
N TRP A 306 -26.10 -2.28 8.50
CA TRP A 306 -26.22 -3.62 7.93
C TRP A 306 -26.45 -4.70 8.98
N THR A 307 -27.01 -5.82 8.52
CA THR A 307 -27.10 -7.06 9.30
C THR A 307 -26.64 -8.25 8.45
N ALA A 308 -26.18 -9.33 9.10
CA ALA A 308 -25.85 -10.57 8.41
C ALA A 308 -26.83 -11.67 8.78
N ARG A 309 -27.37 -12.35 7.77
CA ARG A 309 -28.20 -13.55 7.92
C ARG A 309 -27.59 -14.73 7.20
N ARG A 310 -27.69 -15.91 7.80
CA ARG A 310 -27.29 -17.16 7.15
C ARG A 310 -28.39 -17.60 6.19
N VAL A 311 -28.03 -17.93 4.96
CA VAL A 311 -28.91 -18.46 3.91
C VAL A 311 -28.41 -19.84 3.47
N GLU A 312 -29.18 -20.55 2.64
CA GLU A 312 -28.88 -21.95 2.28
C GLU A 312 -27.48 -22.12 1.66
N GLU A 313 -27.07 -21.19 0.78
CA GLU A 313 -25.80 -21.27 0.05
C GLU A 313 -24.67 -20.43 0.67
N GLY A 314 -24.89 -19.75 1.80
CA GLY A 314 -23.89 -18.87 2.39
C GLY A 314 -24.47 -17.85 3.37
N TRP A 315 -24.13 -16.59 3.17
CA TRP A 315 -24.53 -15.46 3.98
C TRP A 315 -25.01 -14.32 3.12
N GLU A 316 -25.97 -13.58 3.63
CA GLU A 316 -26.46 -12.35 3.02
C GLU A 316 -26.19 -11.19 3.97
N ALA A 317 -25.55 -10.14 3.47
CA ALA A 317 -25.45 -8.83 4.09
C ALA A 317 -26.64 -7.99 3.61
N ASP A 318 -27.56 -7.70 4.52
CA ASP A 318 -28.75 -6.88 4.30
C ASP A 318 -28.39 -5.44 4.71
N ILE A 319 -28.38 -4.50 3.77
CA ILE A 319 -27.74 -3.18 3.89
C ILE A 319 -28.74 -2.06 3.60
N ASP A 320 -28.99 -1.23 4.61
CA ASP A 320 -29.74 0.03 4.49
C ASP A 320 -28.77 1.19 4.17
N LEU A 321 -29.05 1.90 3.09
CA LEU A 321 -28.23 3.01 2.61
C LEU A 321 -28.85 4.35 2.96
N VAL A 322 -28.01 5.28 3.41
CA VAL A 322 -28.35 6.69 3.55
C VAL A 322 -27.32 7.51 2.78
N CYS A 323 -27.77 8.38 1.89
CA CYS A 323 -26.90 9.25 1.10
C CYS A 323 -27.32 10.71 1.29
N GLU A 324 -26.34 11.57 1.51
CA GLU A 324 -26.50 13.02 1.60
C GLU A 324 -26.18 13.69 0.25
N GLY A 325 -26.76 14.86 0.02
CA GLY A 325 -26.39 15.74 -1.10
C GLY A 325 -27.37 15.69 -2.27
N PRO A 326 -26.98 16.23 -3.45
CA PRO A 326 -27.85 16.27 -4.62
C PRO A 326 -28.06 14.87 -5.20
N PHE A 327 -29.24 14.66 -5.81
CA PHE A 327 -29.62 13.43 -6.50
C PHE A 327 -29.85 13.68 -7.99
N PRO A 328 -29.62 12.69 -8.85
CA PRO A 328 -29.18 11.32 -8.54
C PRO A 328 -27.71 11.21 -8.06
N ALA A 329 -27.37 10.10 -7.41
CA ALA A 329 -26.05 9.85 -6.83
C ALA A 329 -25.54 8.43 -7.14
N SER A 330 -24.25 8.33 -7.46
CA SER A 330 -23.53 7.06 -7.59
C SER A 330 -22.98 6.62 -6.24
N VAL A 331 -23.46 5.48 -5.75
CA VAL A 331 -23.03 4.90 -4.47
C VAL A 331 -22.52 3.49 -4.72
N GLU A 332 -21.31 3.21 -4.26
CA GLU A 332 -20.75 1.87 -4.24
C GLU A 332 -20.92 1.29 -2.85
N VAL A 333 -21.38 0.05 -2.80
CA VAL A 333 -21.65 -0.69 -1.57
C VAL A 333 -20.78 -1.93 -1.59
N ASP A 334 -20.02 -2.12 -0.53
CA ASP A 334 -19.11 -3.24 -0.36
C ASP A 334 -19.51 -4.06 0.87
N ALA A 335 -19.51 -5.38 0.76
CA ALA A 335 -19.54 -6.30 1.89
C ALA A 335 -18.30 -7.20 1.84
N ILE A 336 -17.59 -7.32 2.96
CA ILE A 336 -16.29 -8.00 3.04
C ILE A 336 -16.44 -9.28 3.88
N GLY A 337 -15.97 -10.40 3.36
CA GLY A 337 -15.93 -11.70 4.04
C GLY A 337 -14.49 -12.26 4.12
N ASP A 338 -14.36 -13.51 4.57
CA ASP A 338 -13.06 -14.19 4.60
C ASP A 338 -12.66 -14.68 3.21
N GLY A 339 -11.72 -13.97 2.58
CA GLY A 339 -11.22 -14.32 1.24
C GLY A 339 -12.16 -13.96 0.09
N GLU A 340 -13.18 -13.15 0.35
CA GLU A 340 -14.09 -12.67 -0.68
C GLU A 340 -14.63 -11.27 -0.36
N THR A 341 -15.16 -10.62 -1.39
CA THR A 341 -15.85 -9.33 -1.30
C THR A 341 -17.00 -9.35 -2.29
N ALA A 342 -18.18 -8.92 -1.85
CA ALA A 342 -19.30 -8.61 -2.72
C ALA A 342 -19.41 -7.09 -2.87
N ARG A 343 -19.72 -6.63 -4.08
CA ARG A 343 -19.82 -5.21 -4.41
C ARG A 343 -21.01 -4.96 -5.31
N GLU A 344 -21.71 -3.86 -5.07
CA GLU A 344 -22.77 -3.36 -5.95
C GLU A 344 -22.65 -1.86 -6.17
N ARG A 345 -23.03 -1.41 -7.36
CA ARG A 345 -23.06 0.00 -7.75
C ARG A 345 -24.51 0.45 -7.90
N VAL A 346 -24.94 1.31 -7.00
CA VAL A 346 -26.30 1.79 -6.88
C VAL A 346 -26.41 3.19 -7.48
N TRP A 347 -27.42 3.40 -8.32
CA TRP A 347 -27.81 4.72 -8.81
C TRP A 347 -28.97 5.24 -7.97
N MET A 348 -28.66 5.93 -6.87
CA MET A 348 -29.67 6.41 -5.94
C MET A 348 -30.39 7.62 -6.51
N THR A 349 -31.72 7.57 -6.56
CA THR A 349 -32.59 8.69 -6.97
C THR A 349 -33.12 9.51 -5.80
N GLY A 350 -32.85 9.04 -4.57
CA GLY A 350 -33.25 9.70 -3.32
C GLY A 350 -32.32 9.35 -2.16
N PRO A 351 -32.59 9.89 -0.95
CA PRO A 351 -31.68 9.84 0.19
C PRO A 351 -31.56 8.48 0.87
N ARG A 352 -32.42 7.52 0.54
CA ARG A 352 -32.43 6.18 1.11
C ARG A 352 -32.63 5.15 0.02
N ASP A 353 -31.96 4.02 0.18
CA ASP A 353 -32.11 2.85 -0.68
C ASP A 353 -31.72 1.59 0.11
N HIS A 354 -31.94 0.42 -0.46
CA HIS A 354 -31.65 -0.87 0.18
C HIS A 354 -30.97 -1.82 -0.79
N VAL A 355 -29.97 -2.56 -0.31
CA VAL A 355 -29.20 -3.54 -1.09
C VAL A 355 -28.95 -4.79 -0.25
N ALA A 356 -29.00 -5.96 -0.90
CA ALA A 356 -28.62 -7.24 -0.30
C ALA A 356 -27.44 -7.85 -1.07
N LEU A 357 -26.31 -8.08 -0.38
CA LEU A 357 -25.10 -8.66 -0.96
C LEU A 357 -24.87 -10.07 -0.45
N PHE A 358 -24.59 -11.01 -1.36
CA PHE A 358 -24.34 -12.41 -1.02
C PHE A 358 -22.83 -12.73 -0.91
N LEU A 359 -22.46 -13.50 0.12
CA LEU A 359 -21.10 -13.98 0.38
C LEU A 359 -21.12 -15.45 0.80
N LYS A 360 -20.09 -16.23 0.49
CA LYS A 360 -19.93 -17.62 0.93
C LYS A 360 -19.60 -17.71 2.44
N SER A 361 -18.88 -16.72 2.93
CA SER A 361 -18.43 -16.56 4.31
C SER A 361 -19.22 -15.47 5.02
N ARG A 362 -19.20 -15.48 6.35
CA ARG A 362 -19.91 -14.48 7.14
C ARG A 362 -19.29 -13.09 6.88
N PRO A 363 -20.09 -12.08 6.47
CA PRO A 363 -19.61 -10.72 6.32
C PRO A 363 -19.05 -10.21 7.65
N VAL A 364 -17.85 -9.63 7.61
CA VAL A 364 -17.23 -8.95 8.75
C VAL A 364 -17.60 -7.48 8.78
N THR A 365 -17.83 -6.85 7.63
CA THR A 365 -18.25 -5.46 7.51
C THR A 365 -19.03 -5.23 6.22
N ALA A 366 -19.87 -4.19 6.22
CA ALA A 366 -20.37 -3.58 5.01
C ALA A 366 -20.22 -2.06 5.08
N SER A 367 -19.98 -1.44 3.93
CA SER A 367 -19.74 -0.01 3.80
C SER A 367 -20.39 0.53 2.55
N ALA A 368 -20.69 1.83 2.56
CA ALA A 368 -21.17 2.54 1.38
C ALA A 368 -20.35 3.80 1.18
N ARG A 369 -20.07 4.12 -0.08
CA ARG A 369 -19.32 5.31 -0.44
C ARG A 369 -19.94 5.97 -1.67
N ARG A 370 -20.15 7.28 -1.54
CA ARG A 370 -20.55 8.12 -2.66
C ARG A 370 -19.34 8.44 -3.54
N TRP A 371 -19.48 8.16 -4.84
CA TRP A 371 -18.52 8.53 -5.87
C TRP A 371 -18.80 9.93 -6.39
N THR A 372 -17.75 10.71 -6.62
CA THR A 372 -17.86 12.08 -7.18
C THR A 372 -17.66 12.07 -8.69
N ARG A 373 -16.74 11.24 -9.20
CA ARG A 373 -16.39 11.19 -10.61
C ARG A 373 -16.78 9.86 -11.25
N VAL A 374 -17.84 9.88 -12.06
CA VAL A 374 -18.38 8.69 -12.70
C VAL A 374 -18.68 8.91 -14.18
N GLU A 375 -18.55 7.85 -14.96
CA GLU A 375 -19.07 7.73 -16.32
C GLU A 375 -20.46 7.08 -16.24
N CYS A 376 -21.45 7.60 -16.97
CA CYS A 376 -22.83 7.12 -16.92
C CYS A 376 -23.30 6.62 -18.29
N ALA A 377 -24.03 5.50 -18.30
CA ALA A 377 -24.68 4.93 -19.47
C ALA A 377 -26.11 4.52 -19.14
N GLY A 378 -27.05 5.47 -19.21
CA GLY A 378 -28.43 5.25 -18.76
C GLY A 378 -28.52 5.22 -17.23
N ALA A 379 -29.02 4.13 -16.65
CA ALA A 379 -29.13 3.94 -15.19
C ALA A 379 -27.89 3.28 -14.56
N THR A 380 -26.89 2.91 -15.37
CA THR A 380 -25.63 2.33 -14.88
C THR A 380 -24.53 3.38 -14.83
N TRP A 381 -23.59 3.20 -13.91
CA TRP A 381 -22.43 4.07 -13.76
C TRP A 381 -21.17 3.26 -13.47
N SER A 382 -20.03 3.83 -13.84
CA SER A 382 -18.70 3.30 -13.52
C SER A 382 -17.77 4.39 -13.01
N PRO A 383 -16.78 4.07 -12.16
CA PRO A 383 -15.70 4.98 -11.81
C PRO A 383 -15.08 5.59 -13.05
N ALA A 384 -14.95 6.92 -13.09
CA ALA A 384 -14.17 7.57 -14.14
C ALA A 384 -12.68 7.21 -13.93
N ARG A 385 -12.01 6.75 -14.99
CA ARG A 385 -10.59 6.37 -14.94
C ARG A 385 -9.79 7.20 -15.92
N THR A 386 -8.62 7.68 -15.50
CA THR A 386 -7.71 8.34 -16.41
C THR A 386 -7.10 7.32 -17.39
N PRO A 387 -6.49 7.76 -18.50
CA PRO A 387 -5.74 6.88 -19.39
C PRO A 387 -4.64 6.06 -18.67
N VAL A 388 -4.04 6.60 -17.61
CA VAL A 388 -2.97 5.94 -16.84
C VAL A 388 -3.53 4.77 -16.05
N SER A 389 -4.58 5.00 -15.26
CA SER A 389 -5.33 3.96 -14.54
C SER A 389 -5.80 2.86 -15.48
N LYS A 390 -6.39 3.24 -16.64
CA LYS A 390 -6.85 2.28 -17.66
C LYS A 390 -5.67 1.43 -18.16
N GLY A 391 -4.53 2.06 -18.46
CA GLY A 391 -3.30 1.37 -18.88
C GLY A 391 -2.72 0.44 -17.82
N TYR A 392 -2.62 0.88 -16.57
CA TYR A 392 -2.08 0.07 -15.47
C TYR A 392 -2.90 -1.21 -15.24
N ARG A 393 -4.23 -1.09 -15.25
CA ARG A 393 -5.12 -2.26 -15.08
C ARG A 393 -5.04 -3.23 -16.24
N LEU A 394 -4.93 -2.73 -17.46
CA LEU A 394 -4.67 -3.57 -18.64
C LEU A 394 -3.36 -4.35 -18.48
N LEU A 395 -2.27 -3.70 -18.06
CA LEU A 395 -0.98 -4.34 -17.80
C LEU A 395 -1.08 -5.42 -16.72
N ARG A 396 -1.77 -5.12 -15.62
CA ARG A 396 -2.04 -6.09 -14.55
C ARG A 396 -2.77 -7.31 -15.12
N ARG A 397 -3.83 -7.09 -15.90
CA ARG A 397 -4.62 -8.16 -16.52
C ARG A 397 -3.79 -9.02 -17.45
N VAL A 398 -2.92 -8.42 -18.26
CA VAL A 398 -1.95 -9.14 -19.10
C VAL A 398 -1.01 -10.00 -18.24
N SER A 399 -0.47 -9.43 -17.17
CA SER A 399 0.43 -10.12 -16.25
C SER A 399 -0.27 -11.33 -15.60
N GLU A 400 -1.52 -11.16 -15.17
CA GLU A 400 -2.35 -12.23 -14.60
C GLU A 400 -2.59 -13.36 -15.62
N LEU A 401 -3.07 -13.05 -16.83
CA LEU A 401 -3.30 -14.04 -17.89
C LEU A 401 -2.01 -14.79 -18.25
N THR A 402 -0.90 -14.07 -18.34
CA THR A 402 0.42 -14.65 -18.65
C THR A 402 0.86 -15.61 -17.54
N SER A 403 0.68 -15.23 -16.27
CA SER A 403 0.98 -16.11 -15.12
C SER A 403 0.16 -17.40 -15.08
N GLN A 404 -1.04 -17.37 -15.69
CA GLN A 404 -1.94 -18.52 -15.87
C GLN A 404 -1.63 -19.35 -17.12
N GLY A 405 -0.59 -19.01 -17.89
CA GLY A 405 -0.25 -19.68 -19.14
C GLY A 405 -1.23 -19.41 -20.28
N ARG A 406 -2.05 -18.36 -20.20
CA ARG A 406 -3.00 -17.96 -21.24
C ARG A 406 -2.38 -16.92 -22.17
N PRO A 407 -2.48 -17.06 -23.50
CA PRO A 407 -1.96 -16.08 -24.44
C PRO A 407 -2.81 -14.79 -24.39
N PRO A 408 -2.24 -13.63 -24.00
CA PRO A 408 -3.01 -12.41 -23.73
C PRO A 408 -3.61 -11.76 -24.98
N VAL A 409 -3.01 -11.96 -26.16
CA VAL A 409 -3.34 -11.25 -27.40
C VAL A 409 -4.75 -11.57 -27.92
N THR A 410 -5.15 -12.84 -27.93
CA THR A 410 -6.45 -13.28 -28.46
C THR A 410 -7.64 -12.88 -27.59
N GLU A 411 -7.46 -12.78 -26.27
CA GLU A 411 -8.53 -12.39 -25.34
C GLU A 411 -8.71 -10.87 -25.28
N LEU A 412 -7.61 -10.10 -25.34
CA LEU A 412 -7.67 -8.64 -25.38
C LEU A 412 -8.24 -8.10 -26.69
N LEU A 413 -7.96 -8.76 -27.83
CA LEU A 413 -8.58 -8.42 -29.11
C LEU A 413 -10.09 -8.66 -29.14
N ALA A 414 -10.61 -9.57 -28.29
CA ALA A 414 -12.04 -9.85 -28.19
C ALA A 414 -12.80 -8.79 -27.35
N GLU A 415 -12.13 -8.11 -26.41
CA GLU A 415 -12.75 -7.14 -25.49
C GLU A 415 -12.91 -5.71 -26.05
N ARG A 416 -12.72 -5.48 -27.36
CA ARG A 416 -12.85 -4.15 -28.01
C ARG A 416 -12.07 -3.05 -27.27
N VAL A 417 -10.75 -3.18 -27.33
CA VAL A 417 -9.75 -2.19 -26.88
C VAL A 417 -9.87 -0.81 -27.57
N ASP A 418 -10.75 -0.66 -28.58
CA ASP A 418 -10.92 0.55 -29.40
C ASP A 418 -11.42 1.81 -28.66
N GLU A 419 -12.09 1.70 -27.51
CA GLU A 419 -12.69 2.87 -26.85
C GLU A 419 -11.78 3.59 -25.83
N ALA A 420 -10.62 3.03 -25.48
CA ALA A 420 -9.86 3.48 -24.30
C ALA A 420 -8.59 4.31 -24.57
N LEU A 421 -8.12 4.45 -25.81
CA LEU A 421 -6.67 4.63 -26.02
C LEU A 421 -6.28 5.86 -26.86
N GLY A 422 -5.87 6.91 -26.14
CA GLY A 422 -4.92 7.92 -26.63
C GLY A 422 -3.45 7.48 -26.43
N PRO A 423 -2.48 8.42 -26.40
CA PRO A 423 -1.02 8.16 -26.43
C PRO A 423 -0.43 7.16 -25.42
N ALA A 424 -1.18 6.73 -24.41
CA ALA A 424 -0.85 5.64 -23.49
C ALA A 424 -0.75 4.25 -24.18
N TYR A 425 -1.20 4.15 -25.44
CA TYR A 425 -1.11 2.96 -26.28
C TYR A 425 0.32 2.44 -26.45
N THR A 426 1.32 3.33 -26.50
CA THR A 426 2.71 2.93 -26.73
C THR A 426 3.26 2.11 -25.56
N SER A 427 3.02 2.49 -24.31
CA SER A 427 3.55 1.77 -23.14
C SER A 427 2.82 0.44 -22.89
N ALA A 428 1.52 0.37 -23.15
CA ALA A 428 0.74 -0.86 -22.97
C ALA A 428 1.01 -1.89 -24.06
N LEU A 429 1.13 -1.48 -25.33
CA LEU A 429 1.55 -2.37 -26.43
C LEU A 429 3.00 -2.81 -26.31
N VAL A 430 3.90 -1.95 -25.82
CA VAL A 430 5.31 -2.28 -25.58
C VAL A 430 5.42 -3.42 -24.57
N MET A 431 4.66 -3.36 -23.48
CA MET A 431 4.69 -4.38 -22.44
C MET A 431 3.87 -5.64 -22.81
N ALA A 432 2.76 -5.49 -23.53
CA ALA A 432 2.01 -6.63 -24.09
C ALA A 432 2.81 -7.34 -25.19
N GLY A 433 3.57 -6.60 -26.00
CA GLY A 433 4.54 -7.12 -26.96
C GLY A 433 5.71 -7.85 -26.30
N LEU A 434 6.23 -7.30 -25.18
CA LEU A 434 7.25 -7.96 -24.35
C LEU A 434 6.77 -9.28 -23.73
N ALA A 435 5.48 -9.37 -23.38
CA ALA A 435 4.89 -10.60 -22.88
C ALA A 435 4.64 -11.64 -23.99
N ALA A 436 4.59 -11.22 -25.26
CA ALA A 436 4.19 -12.04 -26.42
C ALA A 436 5.32 -12.36 -27.43
N SER A 437 6.58 -12.01 -27.16
CA SER A 437 7.62 -11.91 -28.19
C SER A 437 8.65 -13.07 -28.18
N ASP A 438 8.40 -14.11 -28.98
CA ASP A 438 9.38 -15.16 -29.31
C ASP A 438 10.23 -14.85 -30.57
N SER A 439 10.23 -13.62 -31.11
CA SER A 439 10.91 -13.30 -32.38
C SER A 439 11.76 -12.02 -32.37
N ALA A 440 12.72 -11.95 -33.30
CA ALA A 440 13.64 -10.83 -33.47
C ALA A 440 12.98 -9.51 -33.91
N ASP A 441 11.85 -9.59 -34.61
CA ASP A 441 11.10 -8.42 -35.12
C ASP A 441 10.34 -7.70 -34.01
N SER A 442 9.83 -8.44 -33.03
CA SER A 442 9.16 -7.89 -31.85
C SER A 442 10.11 -7.13 -30.93
N LEU A 443 11.37 -7.56 -30.85
CA LEU A 443 12.43 -6.83 -30.13
C LEU A 443 12.85 -5.54 -30.86
N ALA A 444 12.85 -5.53 -32.21
CA ALA A 444 13.11 -4.32 -32.97
C ALA A 444 11.97 -3.29 -32.84
N LEU A 445 10.71 -3.76 -32.74
CA LEU A 445 9.56 -2.91 -32.43
C LEU A 445 9.63 -2.34 -31.00
N PHE A 446 10.05 -3.15 -30.01
CA PHE A 446 10.29 -2.72 -28.64
C PHE A 446 11.32 -1.58 -28.55
N LEU A 447 12.45 -1.71 -29.24
CA LEU A 447 13.50 -0.69 -29.26
C LEU A 447 13.05 0.61 -29.94
N ARG A 448 12.30 0.53 -31.05
CA ARG A 448 11.72 1.71 -31.70
C ARG A 448 10.66 2.41 -30.86
N ALA A 449 9.88 1.66 -30.09
CA ALA A 449 8.86 2.22 -29.21
C ALA A 449 9.47 2.86 -27.94
N LEU A 450 10.60 2.35 -27.45
CA LEU A 450 11.44 3.01 -26.44
C LEU A 450 12.05 4.32 -26.99
N GLU A 451 12.53 4.34 -28.23
CA GLU A 451 12.99 5.56 -28.91
C GLU A 451 11.85 6.59 -29.04
N THR A 452 10.64 6.14 -29.40
CA THR A 452 9.45 7.01 -29.52
C THR A 452 8.95 7.52 -28.15
N ALA A 453 9.12 6.73 -27.08
CA ALA A 453 8.81 7.12 -25.70
C ALA A 453 9.87 8.05 -25.08
N GLN A 454 11.11 8.04 -25.57
CA GLN A 454 12.14 9.02 -25.20
C GLN A 454 11.95 10.37 -25.91
N GLU A 455 11.35 10.39 -27.10
CA GLU A 455 11.03 11.63 -27.83
C GLU A 455 9.81 12.39 -27.28
N ASN A 456 9.08 11.82 -26.29
CA ASN A 456 7.91 12.45 -25.69
C ASN A 456 7.97 12.39 -24.15
N PRO A 457 8.19 13.51 -23.45
CA PRO A 457 8.17 13.50 -22.00
C PRO A 457 6.80 13.08 -21.48
N HIS A 458 6.79 12.33 -20.38
CA HIS A 458 5.58 11.86 -19.72
C HIS A 458 4.61 13.02 -19.46
N HIS A 459 3.46 13.01 -20.14
CA HIS A 459 2.37 13.94 -19.90
C HIS A 459 1.40 13.33 -18.89
N TYR A 460 1.23 13.98 -17.74
CA TYR A 460 0.09 13.71 -16.87
C TYR A 460 -0.66 15.01 -16.58
N ILE A 461 -1.99 14.94 -16.65
CA ILE A 461 -2.90 16.09 -16.53
C ILE A 461 -3.46 16.12 -15.11
N LEU A 462 -3.35 17.26 -14.43
CA LEU A 462 -3.92 17.50 -13.10
C LEU A 462 -4.65 18.86 -13.14
N GLY A 463 -5.98 18.83 -13.29
CA GLY A 463 -6.77 20.04 -13.58
C GLY A 463 -6.48 20.63 -14.98
N ASP A 464 -6.43 21.96 -15.09
CA ASP A 464 -6.13 22.70 -16.34
C ASP A 464 -4.62 22.86 -16.61
N ALA A 465 -3.75 22.25 -15.79
CA ALA A 465 -2.30 22.38 -15.90
C ALA A 465 -1.62 21.07 -16.35
N VAL A 466 -0.70 21.22 -17.30
CA VAL A 466 0.16 20.16 -17.85
C VAL A 466 1.48 20.15 -17.07
N TYR A 467 1.88 18.99 -16.54
CA TYR A 467 3.15 18.83 -15.83
C TYR A 467 4.05 17.74 -16.45
N TYR A 468 5.36 17.98 -16.36
CA TYR A 468 6.46 17.19 -16.91
C TYR A 468 7.18 16.42 -15.80
N GLU A 469 7.54 15.15 -16.04
CA GLU A 469 8.54 14.42 -15.25
C GLU A 469 9.87 14.37 -16.05
N PRO A 470 11.00 14.91 -15.54
CA PRO A 470 12.28 14.81 -16.21
C PRO A 470 13.07 13.60 -15.67
N LYS A 471 13.05 12.49 -16.41
CA LYS A 471 14.25 11.67 -16.69
C LYS A 471 13.91 10.53 -17.68
N PRO A 472 14.40 10.60 -18.94
CA PRO A 472 14.40 9.42 -19.80
C PRO A 472 15.25 8.31 -19.15
N TRP A 473 14.86 7.06 -19.38
CA TRP A 473 15.64 5.90 -18.95
C TRP A 473 17.05 6.02 -19.55
N SER A 474 18.08 6.05 -18.70
CA SER A 474 19.46 6.12 -19.18
C SER A 474 19.84 4.80 -19.85
N ARG A 475 20.74 4.86 -20.83
CA ARG A 475 21.30 3.67 -21.50
C ARG A 475 21.88 2.66 -20.50
N ALA A 476 22.44 3.15 -19.40
CA ALA A 476 22.95 2.35 -18.30
C ALA A 476 21.84 1.63 -17.51
N ALA A 477 20.72 2.31 -17.21
CA ALA A 477 19.59 1.71 -16.50
C ALA A 477 18.92 0.59 -17.33
N VAL A 478 18.79 0.80 -18.64
CA VAL A 478 18.27 -0.23 -19.56
C VAL A 478 19.26 -1.40 -19.69
N ALA A 479 20.57 -1.11 -19.76
CA ALA A 479 21.61 -2.13 -19.83
C ALA A 479 21.76 -2.96 -18.54
N GLU A 480 21.41 -2.41 -17.36
CA GLU A 480 21.36 -3.18 -16.10
C GLU A 480 20.12 -4.08 -16.01
N MET A 481 18.98 -3.66 -16.57
CA MET A 481 17.73 -4.43 -16.53
C MET A 481 17.71 -5.62 -17.49
N LEU A 482 18.30 -5.44 -18.68
CA LEU A 482 18.26 -6.42 -19.77
C LEU A 482 18.86 -7.80 -19.41
N PRO A 483 20.03 -7.91 -18.75
CA PRO A 483 20.59 -9.20 -18.37
C PRO A 483 19.68 -10.01 -17.43
N GLY A 484 18.97 -9.34 -16.51
CA GLY A 484 18.02 -9.98 -15.60
C GLY A 484 16.80 -10.55 -16.33
N LEU A 485 16.26 -9.78 -17.28
CA LEU A 485 15.15 -10.18 -18.15
C LEU A 485 15.50 -11.35 -19.08
N PHE A 486 16.72 -11.36 -19.63
CA PHE A 486 17.21 -12.43 -20.51
C PHE A 486 17.49 -13.72 -19.73
N LYS A 487 18.06 -13.61 -18.52
CA LYS A 487 18.32 -14.74 -17.62
C LYS A 487 17.02 -15.39 -17.13
N LEU A 488 15.97 -14.60 -16.90
CA LEU A 488 14.61 -15.08 -16.58
C LEU A 488 13.95 -15.86 -17.74
N LYS A 489 14.43 -15.69 -18.97
CA LYS A 489 13.82 -16.24 -20.20
C LYS A 489 14.70 -17.28 -20.92
N GLY A 490 15.89 -17.60 -20.40
CA GLY A 490 16.78 -18.61 -20.97
C GLY A 490 17.37 -18.24 -22.34
N LEU A 491 17.43 -16.96 -22.67
CA LEU A 491 17.96 -16.45 -23.95
C LEU A 491 19.50 -16.33 -23.90
N ASP A 492 20.17 -16.64 -25.01
CA ASP A 492 21.64 -16.66 -25.12
C ASP A 492 22.24 -15.24 -25.01
N ALA A 493 23.30 -15.12 -24.19
CA ALA A 493 24.04 -13.89 -23.95
C ALA A 493 24.73 -13.34 -25.22
N ALA A 494 25.07 -14.20 -26.18
CA ALA A 494 25.69 -13.76 -27.44
C ALA A 494 24.71 -12.95 -28.33
N ALA A 495 23.43 -13.30 -28.32
CA ALA A 495 22.39 -12.60 -29.08
C ALA A 495 22.03 -11.23 -28.47
N LEU A 496 22.22 -11.06 -27.16
CA LEU A 496 22.07 -9.79 -26.46
C LEU A 496 23.20 -8.81 -26.83
N ASP A 497 24.44 -9.31 -26.86
CA ASP A 497 25.63 -8.49 -27.12
C ASP A 497 25.70 -8.00 -28.57
N GLU A 498 25.30 -8.82 -29.54
CA GLU A 498 25.18 -8.42 -30.95
C GLU A 498 24.14 -7.29 -31.15
N LYS A 499 23.02 -7.35 -30.43
CA LYS A 499 21.93 -6.35 -30.53
C LYS A 499 22.21 -5.08 -29.75
N LEU A 500 22.91 -5.14 -28.61
CA LEU A 500 23.36 -3.96 -27.87
C LEU A 500 24.35 -3.12 -28.70
N ARG A 501 25.21 -3.76 -29.49
CA ARG A 501 26.14 -3.09 -30.42
C ARG A 501 25.46 -2.46 -31.63
N ALA A 502 24.27 -2.92 -32.00
CA ALA A 502 23.47 -2.37 -33.10
C ALA A 502 22.68 -1.10 -32.71
N LEU A 503 22.64 -0.75 -31.43
CA LEU A 503 22.01 0.49 -30.96
C LEU A 503 22.85 1.71 -31.39
N PRO A 504 22.24 2.75 -32.00
CA PRO A 504 22.99 3.91 -32.48
C PRO A 504 23.75 4.64 -31.35
N ALA A 505 24.96 5.12 -31.62
CA ALA A 505 25.81 5.76 -30.63
C ALA A 505 25.18 7.01 -29.97
N SER A 506 24.15 7.61 -30.58
CA SER A 506 23.45 8.82 -30.15
C SER A 506 22.56 8.69 -28.90
N MET A 507 22.47 7.53 -28.24
CA MET A 507 21.76 7.37 -26.95
C MET A 507 22.57 7.85 -25.72
N GLY A 508 23.62 8.65 -25.92
CA GLY A 508 24.31 9.39 -24.86
C GLY A 508 24.46 10.84 -25.32
N ASP A 509 24.12 11.78 -24.43
CA ASP A 509 24.07 13.23 -24.64
C ASP A 509 22.84 13.75 -25.41
N LYS A 510 21.68 13.69 -24.77
CA LYS A 510 20.65 14.74 -24.82
C LYS A 510 19.65 14.60 -23.68
#